data_AF-A0A3B9J7A7-F1
#
_entry.id   AF-A0A3B9J7A7-F1
#
_cell.length_a   1.000
_cell.length_b   1.000
_cell.length_c   1.000
_cell.angle_alpha   90.00
_cell.angle_beta   90.00
_cell.angle_gamma   90.00
#
_symmetry.space_group_name_H-M   'P 1'
#
loop_
_entity.id
_entity.type
_entity.pdbx_description
1 polymer ?
#
loop_
_entity_poly.entity_id
_entity_poly.type
_entity_poly.pdbx_seq_one_letter_code
_entity_poly.pdbx_strand_id
1 'polypeptide(L)'
;LFPSIATIMIARFIGGTSFSFYTVAFIGLISSRTQPNETGTVLALYTITISGLVSMLAAPVSGAIFDAVGARWLYALSLTGYSIGLLSLGLASRKAQKESYANDH
;
A
#
# COMPACT_ATOMS: atom_id res chain seq x y z
N LEU A 1 -24.45 1.01 5.56
CA LEU A 1 -23.76 0.81 6.85
C LEU A 1 -23.64 2.18 7.53
N PHE A 2 -24.44 2.46 8.55
CA PHE A 2 -24.26 3.66 9.37
C PHE A 2 -22.88 3.58 10.04
N PRO A 3 -22.05 4.63 9.99
CA PRO A 3 -20.76 4.62 10.69
C PRO A 3 -21.04 4.61 12.20
N SER A 4 -20.94 3.43 12.82
CA SER A 4 -20.93 3.29 14.27
C SER A 4 -19.47 3.17 14.74
N ILE A 5 -19.24 3.49 16.02
CA ILE A 5 -17.92 3.36 16.66
C ILE A 5 -17.37 1.94 16.44
N ALA A 6 -18.22 0.92 16.54
CA ALA A 6 -17.84 -0.47 16.31
C ALA A 6 -17.32 -0.72 14.89
N THR A 7 -17.99 -0.19 13.86
CA THR A 7 -17.54 -0.35 12.46
C THR A 7 -16.17 0.30 12.23
N ILE A 8 -15.92 1.46 12.83
CA ILE A 8 -14.62 2.16 12.74
C ILE A 8 -13.53 1.33 13.43
N MET A 9 -13.82 0.79 14.63
CA MET A 9 -12.87 -0.05 15.38
C MET A 9 -12.51 -1.33 14.62
N ILE A 10 -13.49 -2.01 14.04
CA ILE A 10 -13.25 -3.21 13.22
C ILE A 10 -12.39 -2.86 12.00
N ALA A 11 -12.71 -1.78 11.29
CA ALA A 11 -11.92 -1.34 10.13
C ALA A 11 -10.47 -1.00 10.52
N ARG A 12 -10.25 -0.36 11.66
CA ARG A 12 -8.91 -0.05 12.18
C ARG A 12 -8.15 -1.29 12.60
N PHE A 13 -8.82 -2.26 13.24
CA PHE A 13 -8.20 -3.53 13.60
C PHE A 13 -7.74 -4.28 12.35
N ILE A 14 -8.62 -4.48 11.37
CA ILE A 14 -8.29 -5.15 10.10
C ILE A 14 -7.17 -4.40 9.37
N GLY A 15 -7.26 -3.07 9.30
CA GLY A 15 -6.26 -2.23 8.66
C GLY A 15 -4.89 -2.34 9.33
N GLY A 16 -4.84 -2.32 10.66
CA GLY A 16 -3.60 -2.47 11.43
C GLY A 16 -2.95 -3.83 11.21
N THR A 17 -3.72 -4.91 11.34
CA THR A 17 -3.22 -6.27 11.10
C THR A 17 -2.72 -6.44 9.67
N SER A 18 -3.47 -5.95 8.68
CA SER A 18 -3.08 -6.02 7.27
C SER A 18 -1.79 -5.24 7.00
N PHE A 19 -1.66 -4.06 7.60
CA PHE A 19 -0.45 -3.23 7.48
C PHE A 19 0.78 -3.94 8.04
N SER A 20 0.69 -4.62 9.19
CA SER A 20 1.81 -5.37 9.76
C SER A 20 2.32 -6.46 8.82
N PHE A 21 1.42 -7.27 8.24
CA PHE A 21 1.82 -8.29 7.26
C PHE A 21 2.43 -7.67 6.00
N TYR A 22 1.82 -6.60 5.51
CA TYR A 22 2.35 -5.86 4.36
C TYR A 22 3.77 -5.34 4.61
N THR A 23 4.03 -4.72 5.77
CA THR A 23 5.34 -4.18 6.11
C THR A 23 6.43 -5.25 6.12
N VAL A 24 6.19 -6.40 6.76
CA VAL A 24 7.19 -7.48 6.83
C VAL A 24 7.46 -8.05 5.43
N ALA A 25 6.42 -8.32 4.65
CA ALA A 25 6.56 -8.82 3.29
C ALA A 25 7.30 -7.83 2.38
N PHE A 26 6.97 -6.54 2.50
CA PHE A 26 7.57 -5.47 1.71
C PHE A 26 9.07 -5.29 2.02
N ILE A 27 9.43 -5.26 3.30
CA ILE A 27 10.83 -5.21 3.73
C ILE A 27 11.59 -6.43 3.23
N GLY A 28 11.02 -7.64 3.40
CA GLY A 28 11.63 -8.87 2.91
C GLY A 28 11.88 -8.84 1.40
N LEU A 29 10.92 -8.34 0.62
CA LEU A 29 11.04 -8.22 -0.84
C LEU A 29 12.18 -7.27 -1.24
N ILE A 30 12.23 -6.08 -0.66
CA ILE A 30 13.29 -5.10 -0.99
C ILE A 30 14.66 -5.66 -0.61
N SER A 31 14.80 -6.20 0.60
CA SER A 31 16.06 -6.78 1.06
C SER A 31 16.53 -7.93 0.18
N SER A 32 15.60 -8.77 -0.33
CA SER A 32 15.95 -9.87 -1.23
C SER A 32 16.42 -9.44 -2.62
N ARG A 33 16.13 -8.19 -3.02
CA ARG A 33 16.42 -7.65 -4.36
C ARG A 33 17.49 -6.56 -4.35
N THR A 34 18.09 -6.27 -3.19
CA THR A 34 19.10 -5.22 -3.03
C THR A 34 20.40 -5.81 -2.49
N GLN A 35 21.52 -5.15 -2.82
CA GLN A 35 22.81 -5.54 -2.25
C GLN A 35 22.88 -5.11 -0.78
N PRO A 36 23.55 -5.88 0.09
CA PRO A 36 23.59 -5.58 1.53
C PRO A 36 24.08 -4.18 1.90
N ASN A 37 24.94 -3.57 1.06
CA ASN A 37 25.45 -2.21 1.28
C ASN A 37 24.36 -1.13 1.03
N GLU A 38 23.44 -1.39 0.10
CA GLU A 38 22.47 -0.40 -0.38
C GLU A 38 21.07 -0.61 0.22
N THR A 39 20.80 -1.79 0.80
CA THR A 39 19.49 -2.17 1.34
C THR A 39 18.91 -1.11 2.27
N GLY A 40 19.70 -0.57 3.21
CA GLY A 40 19.22 0.47 4.14
C GLY A 40 18.74 1.74 3.44
N THR A 41 19.49 2.21 2.44
CA THR A 41 19.15 3.39 1.64
C THR A 41 17.88 3.15 0.81
N VAL A 42 17.79 1.98 0.17
CA VAL A 42 16.62 1.63 -0.64
C VAL A 42 15.38 1.51 0.23
N LEU A 43 15.48 0.88 1.41
CA LEU A 43 14.37 0.86 2.37
C LEU A 43 13.92 2.27 2.73
N ALA A 44 14.85 3.16 3.10
CA ALA A 44 14.51 4.54 3.48
C ALA A 44 13.78 5.30 2.35
N LEU A 45 14.24 5.14 1.10
CA LEU A 45 13.58 5.74 -0.06
C LEU A 45 12.14 5.24 -0.21
N TYR A 46 11.92 3.94 -0.12
CA TYR A 46 10.59 3.35 -0.31
C TYR A 46 9.64 3.56 0.87
N THR A 47 10.11 3.42 2.11
CA THR A 47 9.24 3.46 3.29
C THR A 47 9.03 4.87 3.83
N ILE A 48 10.01 5.78 3.65
CA ILE A 48 9.94 7.13 4.21
C ILE A 48 9.76 8.15 3.09
N THR A 49 10.66 8.23 2.12
CA THR A 49 10.67 9.31 1.12
C THR A 49 9.44 9.27 0.23
N ILE A 50 9.19 8.13 -0.43
CA ILE A 50 8.02 7.98 -1.31
C ILE A 50 6.73 8.09 -0.50
N SER A 51 6.65 7.43 0.66
CA SER A 51 5.46 7.51 1.53
C SER A 51 5.17 8.94 1.99
N GLY A 52 6.22 9.71 2.31
CA GLY A 52 6.13 11.12 2.69
C GLY A 52 5.64 11.99 1.54
N LEU A 53 6.18 11.83 0.34
CA LEU A 53 5.75 12.56 -0.86
C LEU A 53 4.29 12.27 -1.20
N VAL A 54 3.88 11.00 -1.16
CA VAL A 54 2.49 10.61 -1.37
C VAL A 54 1.59 11.26 -0.32
N SER A 55 1.99 11.24 0.96
CA SER A 55 1.21 11.86 2.05
C SER A 55 1.10 13.38 1.91
N MET A 56 2.18 14.03 1.46
CA MET A 56 2.22 15.49 1.24
C MET A 56 1.21 15.93 0.18
N LEU A 57 0.94 15.10 -0.82
CA LEU A 57 -0.09 15.36 -1.83
C LEU A 57 -1.47 14.87 -1.39
N ALA A 58 -1.55 13.68 -0.78
CA ALA A 58 -2.82 13.06 -0.42
C ALA A 58 -3.53 13.80 0.72
N ALA A 59 -2.80 14.37 1.68
CA ALA A 59 -3.38 15.11 2.80
C ALA A 59 -4.23 16.31 2.35
N PRO A 60 -3.71 17.29 1.57
CA PRO A 60 -4.52 18.41 1.10
C PRO A 60 -5.63 17.97 0.15
N VAL A 61 -5.39 16.99 -0.74
CA VAL A 61 -6.41 16.46 -1.66
C VAL A 61 -7.56 15.82 -0.89
N SER A 62 -7.25 14.98 0.10
CA SER A 62 -8.28 14.32 0.92
C SER A 62 -9.04 15.31 1.80
N GLY A 63 -8.39 16.35 2.31
CA GLY A 63 -9.04 17.45 3.02
C GLY A 63 -10.04 18.19 2.13
N ALA A 64 -9.59 18.63 0.95
CA ALA A 64 -10.47 19.33 -0.01
C ALA A 64 -11.69 18.48 -0.43
N ILE A 65 -11.50 17.17 -0.62
CA ILE A 65 -12.60 16.24 -0.96
C ILE A 65 -13.54 16.06 0.23
N PHE A 66 -13.00 15.95 1.44
CA PHE A 66 -13.82 15.86 2.65
C PHE A 66 -14.72 17.09 2.80
N ASP A 67 -14.15 18.28 2.62
CA ASP A 67 -14.86 19.54 2.77
C ASP A 67 -15.93 19.73 1.69
N ALA A 68 -15.69 19.27 0.46
CA ALA A 68 -16.61 19.46 -0.67
C ALA A 68 -17.78 18.45 -0.71
N VAL A 69 -17.52 17.17 -0.44
CA VAL A 69 -18.49 16.07 -0.69
C VAL A 69 -18.64 15.10 0.48
N GLY A 70 -17.91 15.32 1.57
CA GLY A 70 -18.02 14.56 2.81
C GLY A 70 -17.23 13.25 2.86
N ALA A 71 -17.12 12.70 4.07
CA ALA A 71 -16.26 11.56 4.41
C ALA A 71 -16.47 10.28 3.58
N ARG A 72 -17.69 10.05 3.08
CA ARG A 72 -18.06 8.80 2.39
C ARG A 72 -17.24 8.58 1.12
N TRP A 73 -16.94 9.65 0.39
CA TRP A 73 -16.16 9.59 -0.84
C TRP A 73 -14.70 9.23 -0.61
N LEU A 74 -14.15 9.54 0.56
CA LEU A 74 -12.79 9.11 0.92
C LEU A 74 -12.68 7.59 1.04
N TYR A 75 -13.73 6.92 1.52
CA TYR A 75 -13.77 5.46 1.56
C TYR A 75 -13.90 4.84 0.16
N ALA A 76 -14.61 5.50 -0.76
CA ALA A 76 -14.66 5.06 -2.16
C ALA A 76 -13.30 5.23 -2.84
N LEU A 77 -12.62 6.36 -2.61
CA LEU A 77 -11.27 6.59 -3.13
C LEU A 77 -10.25 5.60 -2.56
N SER A 78 -10.30 5.30 -1.26
CA SER A 78 -9.41 4.30 -0.67
C SER A 78 -9.65 2.92 -1.30
N LEU A 79 -10.90 2.53 -1.54
CA LEU A 79 -11.23 1.29 -2.25
C LEU A 79 -10.61 1.24 -3.65
N THR A 80 -10.67 2.35 -4.40
CA THR A 80 -10.03 2.41 -5.73
C THR A 80 -8.51 2.26 -5.64
N GLY A 81 -7.86 2.94 -4.68
CA GLY A 81 -6.42 2.82 -4.45
C GLY A 81 -5.99 1.39 -4.11
N TYR A 82 -6.72 0.72 -3.20
CA TYR A 82 -6.45 -0.68 -2.87
C TYR A 82 -6.68 -1.62 -4.06
N SER A 83 -7.71 -1.35 -4.87
CA SER A 83 -7.99 -2.15 -6.07
C SER A 83 -6.85 -2.03 -7.10
N ILE A 84 -6.34 -0.82 -7.34
CA ILE A 84 -5.18 -0.58 -8.21
C ILE A 84 -3.93 -1.29 -7.66
N GLY A 85 -3.72 -1.25 -6.34
CA GLY A 85 -2.61 -1.95 -5.68
C GLY A 85 -2.69 -3.47 -5.87
N LEU A 86 -3.87 -4.06 -5.64
CA LEU A 86 -4.10 -5.50 -5.86
C LEU A 86 -3.91 -5.90 -7.32
N LEU A 87 -4.41 -5.10 -8.26
CA LEU A 87 -4.22 -5.35 -9.69
C LEU A 87 -2.74 -5.28 -10.07
N SER A 88 -2.04 -4.25 -9.62
CA SER A 88 -0.59 -4.09 -9.86
C SER A 88 0.20 -5.27 -9.32
N LEU A 89 -0.11 -5.71 -8.09
CA LEU A 89 0.54 -6.87 -7.49
C LEU A 89 0.22 -8.16 -8.25
N GLY A 90 -1.03 -8.36 -8.66
CA GLY A 90 -1.45 -9.52 -9.44
C GLY A 90 -0.79 -9.59 -10.83
N LEU A 91 -0.56 -8.45 -11.46
CA LEU A 91 0.17 -8.37 -12.72
C LEU A 91 1.68 -8.63 -12.51
N ALA A 92 2.27 -8.07 -11.46
CA ALA A 92 3.68 -8.27 -11.13
C ALA A 92 4.00 -9.72 -10.75
N SER A 93 3.14 -10.37 -9.95
CA SER A 93 3.34 -11.76 -9.54
C SER A 93 3.24 -12.73 -10.72
N ARG A 94 2.30 -12.51 -11.65
CA ARG A 94 2.20 -13.29 -12.90
C ARG A 94 3.45 -13.18 -13.75
N LYS A 95 4.03 -11.98 -13.86
CA LYS A 95 5.28 -11.77 -14.59
C LYS A 95 6.44 -12.53 -13.96
N ALA A 96 6.59 -12.42 -12.63
CA ALA A 96 7.65 -13.11 -11.89
C ALA A 96 7.55 -14.64 -12.02
N GLN A 97 6.33 -15.20 -11.98
CA GLN A 97 6.12 -16.64 -12.18
C GLN A 97 6.51 -17.06 -13.60
N LYS A 98 6.14 -16.28 -14.62
CA LYS A 98 6.47 -16.58 -16.02
C LYS A 98 7.98 -16.57 -16.28
N GLU A 99 8.72 -15.67 -15.64
CA GLU A 99 10.19 -15.62 -15.72
C GLU A 99 10.86 -16.81 -15.03
N SER A 100 10.31 -17.29 -13.91
CA SER A 100 10.81 -18.51 -13.25
C SER A 100 10.64 -19.76 -14.13
N TYR A 101 9.47 -19.94 -14.74
CA TYR A 101 9.21 -21.06 -15.65
C TYR A 101 10.07 -21.04 -16.93
N ALA A 102 10.54 -19.86 -17.37
CA ALA A 102 11.37 -19.73 -18.57
C ALA A 102 12.87 -19.97 -18.31
N ASN A 103 13.32 -19.92 -17.05
CA ASN A 103 14.72 -20.17 -16.68
C ASN A 103 14.99 -21.63 -16.26
N ASP A 104 13.94 -22.43 -16.04
CA ASP A 104 14.02 -23.85 -15.67
C ASP A 104 13.97 -24.81 -16.89
N HIS A 105 14.01 -24.27 -18.12
CA HIS A 105 14.02 -25.02 -19.39
C HIS A 105 15.09 -24.46 -20.34
#